data_AF-A0A353Z9V0-F1
#
_entry.id   AF-A0A353Z9V0-F1
#
_cell.length_a   1.000
_cell.length_b   1.000
_cell.length_c   1.000
_cell.angle_alpha   90.00
_cell.angle_beta   90.00
_cell.angle_gamma   90.00
#
_symmetry.space_group_name_H-M   'P 1'
#
loop_
_entity.id
_entity.type
_entity.pdbx_description
1 polymer ?
#
loop_
_entity_poly.entity_id
_entity_poly.type
_entity_poly.pdbx_seq_one_letter_code
_entity_poly.pdbx_strand_id
1 'polypeptide(L)'
;MFEGYGPVGEHRKNDLAGRLVQTRVEFPDGREREGFEGLREYLVGERRRDFVDSFNRRLLAYALGRSLLLSDEPLLEQLAEPVAEGALTFRSQIVRIVLSPQFLRKRGGE
;
A
#
# COMPACT_ATOMS: atom_id res chain seq x y z
N MET A 1 7.20 18.30 -2.63
CA MET A 1 5.93 17.69 -2.16
C MET A 1 5.25 17.15 -3.41
N PHE A 2 5.05 15.84 -3.50
CA PHE A 2 4.66 15.16 -4.76
C PHE A 2 3.24 15.49 -5.24
N GLU A 3 2.39 16.00 -4.37
CA GLU A 3 0.97 15.77 -4.51
C GLU A 3 0.18 16.98 -5.01
N GLY A 4 0.72 18.20 -4.91
CA GLY A 4 0.01 19.40 -5.35
C GLY A 4 -1.24 19.73 -4.52
N TYR A 5 -1.49 19.02 -3.42
CA TYR A 5 -2.63 19.26 -2.54
C TYR A 5 -2.26 20.15 -1.35
N GLY A 6 -3.25 20.87 -0.82
CA GLY A 6 -3.14 21.60 0.45
C GLY A 6 -3.59 20.79 1.65
N PRO A 7 -3.60 21.40 2.86
CA PRO A 7 -3.88 20.71 4.12
C PRO A 7 -5.29 20.11 4.20
N VAL A 8 -6.23 20.59 3.39
CA VAL A 8 -7.61 20.06 3.35
C VAL A 8 -7.86 19.20 2.12
N GLY A 9 -6.81 18.85 1.36
CA GLY A 9 -6.90 18.00 0.17
C GLY A 9 -7.33 18.75 -1.09
N GLU A 10 -7.33 20.08 -1.08
CA GLU A 10 -7.66 20.91 -2.23
C GLU A 10 -6.50 20.93 -3.24
N HIS A 11 -6.81 20.80 -4.53
CA HIS A 11 -5.79 20.86 -5.57
C HIS A 11 -5.26 22.30 -5.74
N ARG A 12 -3.94 22.47 -5.66
CA ARG A 12 -3.28 23.78 -5.74
C ARG A 12 -2.47 23.90 -7.03
N LYS A 13 -2.73 24.95 -7.80
CA LYS A 13 -1.88 25.36 -8.93
C LYS A 13 -0.74 26.26 -8.47
N ASN A 14 -0.96 27.03 -7.42
CA ASN A 14 0.01 27.98 -6.88
C ASN A 14 0.31 27.67 -5.41
N ASP A 15 1.55 27.91 -4.99
CA ASP A 15 1.97 27.86 -3.60
C ASP A 15 1.45 29.09 -2.82
N LEU A 16 1.73 29.12 -1.51
CA LEU A 16 1.30 30.23 -0.64
C LEU A 16 1.91 31.59 -1.00
N ALA A 17 2.96 31.60 -1.84
CA ALA A 17 3.62 32.80 -2.34
C ALA A 17 3.20 33.15 -3.79
N GLY A 18 2.20 32.45 -4.35
CA GLY A 18 1.69 32.70 -5.70
C GLY A 18 2.48 32.06 -6.84
N ARG A 19 3.54 31.30 -6.57
CA ARG A 19 4.35 30.61 -7.60
C ARG A 19 3.70 29.29 -8.00
N LEU A 20 3.95 28.80 -9.21
CA LEU A 20 3.46 27.48 -9.62
C LEU A 20 3.98 26.38 -8.68
N VAL A 21 3.10 25.47 -8.26
CA VAL A 21 3.50 24.31 -7.46
C VAL A 21 4.35 23.38 -8.33
N GLN A 22 5.57 23.10 -7.86
CA GLN A 22 6.48 22.16 -8.52
C GLN A 22 6.25 20.75 -7.96
N THR A 23 5.68 19.88 -8.79
CA THR A 23 5.38 18.47 -8.48
C THR A 23 6.28 17.50 -9.21
N ARG A 24 7.19 18.01 -10.06
CA ARG A 24 8.18 17.21 -10.80
C ARG A 24 9.39 16.91 -9.92
N VAL A 25 9.80 15.65 -9.94
CA VAL A 25 10.84 15.11 -9.07
C VAL A 25 11.49 13.89 -9.72
N GLU A 26 12.77 13.69 -9.44
CA GLU A 26 13.49 12.48 -9.78
C GLU A 26 13.13 11.36 -8.79
N PHE A 27 12.75 10.20 -9.33
CA PHE A 27 12.43 9.00 -8.55
C PHE A 27 13.69 8.17 -8.29
N PRO A 28 13.67 7.20 -7.35
CA PRO A 28 14.83 6.36 -7.05
C PRO A 28 15.37 5.54 -8.24
N ASP A 29 14.58 5.39 -9.32
CA ASP A 29 15.01 4.78 -10.58
C ASP A 29 15.72 5.76 -11.53
N GLY A 30 15.96 7.00 -11.09
CA GLY A 30 16.59 8.07 -11.87
C GLY A 30 15.68 8.73 -12.90
N ARG A 31 14.39 8.35 -12.96
CA ARG A 31 13.44 8.92 -13.92
C ARG A 31 12.71 10.10 -13.28
N GLU A 32 12.62 11.21 -14.01
CA GLU A 32 11.71 12.29 -13.62
C GLU A 32 10.26 11.91 -13.87
N ARG A 33 9.43 12.05 -12.84
CA ARG A 33 7.98 11.94 -12.97
C ARG A 33 7.30 13.07 -12.22
N GLU A 34 6.01 13.23 -12.47
CA GLU A 34 5.24 14.35 -11.94
C GLU A 34 4.05 13.84 -11.14
N GLY A 35 3.85 14.44 -9.97
CA GLY A 35 2.56 14.32 -9.29
C GLY A 35 2.29 12.95 -8.68
N PHE A 36 1.02 12.75 -8.35
CA PHE A 36 0.47 11.47 -7.91
C PHE A 36 0.48 10.41 -9.02
N GLU A 37 0.18 10.79 -10.27
CA GLU A 37 0.18 9.84 -11.39
C GLU A 37 1.58 9.25 -11.63
N GLY A 38 2.63 10.07 -11.58
CA GLY A 38 4.01 9.58 -11.67
C GLY A 38 4.37 8.62 -10.54
N LEU A 39 3.89 8.88 -9.31
CA LEU A 39 4.05 7.95 -8.19
C LEU A 39 3.31 6.64 -8.43
N ARG A 40 2.06 6.70 -8.91
CA ARG A 40 1.26 5.51 -9.22
C ARG A 40 1.95 4.62 -10.26
N GLU A 41 2.43 5.22 -11.34
CA GLU A 41 3.16 4.51 -12.39
C GLU A 41 4.45 3.87 -11.86
N TYR A 42 5.20 4.57 -11.00
CA TYR A 42 6.40 4.03 -10.39
C TYR A 42 6.09 2.84 -9.47
N LEU A 43 5.05 2.96 -8.64
CA LEU A 43 4.62 1.88 -7.74
C LEU A 43 4.12 0.66 -8.51
N VAL A 44 3.34 0.85 -9.57
CA VAL A 44 2.78 -0.25 -10.38
C VAL A 44 3.85 -0.90 -11.26
N GLY A 45 4.79 -0.12 -11.81
CA GLY A 45 5.82 -0.62 -12.72
C GLY A 45 7.01 -1.27 -11.99
N GLU A 46 7.62 -0.54 -11.05
CA GLU A 46 8.94 -0.89 -10.50
C GLU A 46 8.84 -1.46 -9.08
N ARG A 47 7.85 -1.03 -8.29
CA ARG A 47 7.74 -1.35 -6.85
C ARG A 47 6.49 -2.15 -6.50
N ARG A 48 5.89 -2.84 -7.47
CA ARG A 48 4.58 -3.49 -7.31
C ARG A 48 4.57 -4.50 -6.17
N ARG A 49 5.63 -5.32 -6.10
CA ARG A 49 5.76 -6.35 -5.06
C ARG A 49 5.86 -5.72 -3.67
N ASP A 50 6.74 -4.72 -3.51
CA ASP A 50 6.93 -4.02 -2.24
C ASP A 50 5.65 -3.31 -1.77
N PHE A 51 4.91 -2.72 -2.71
CA PHE A 51 3.62 -2.09 -2.42
C PHE A 51 2.60 -3.12 -1.92
N VAL A 52 2.47 -4.26 -2.62
CA VAL A 52 1.55 -5.33 -2.23
C VAL A 52 1.91 -5.92 -0.87
N ASP A 53 3.20 -6.18 -0.61
CA ASP A 53 3.67 -6.69 0.68
C ASP A 53 3.38 -5.68 1.82
N SER A 54 3.76 -4.42 1.65
CA SER A 54 3.51 -3.36 2.63
C SER A 54 2.02 -3.18 2.92
N PHE A 55 1.20 -3.21 1.86
CA PHE A 55 -0.25 -3.11 1.96
C PHE A 55 -0.84 -4.27 2.76
N ASN A 56 -0.48 -5.51 2.41
CA ASN A 56 -0.97 -6.71 3.09
C ASN A 56 -0.53 -6.76 4.56
N ARG A 57 0.71 -6.35 4.88
CA ARG A 57 1.19 -6.23 6.26
C ARG A 57 0.32 -5.27 7.07
N ARG A 58 0.07 -4.07 6.54
CA ARG A 58 -0.73 -3.07 7.25
C ARG A 58 -2.19 -3.51 7.40
N LEU A 59 -2.76 -4.12 6.36
CA LEU A 59 -4.12 -4.65 6.37
C LEU A 59 -4.28 -5.79 7.38
N LEU A 60 -3.32 -6.72 7.42
CA LEU A 60 -3.34 -7.84 8.35
C LEU A 60 -3.20 -7.36 9.81
N ALA A 61 -2.27 -6.45 10.09
CA ALA A 61 -2.11 -5.88 11.42
C ALA A 61 -3.40 -5.18 11.90
N TYR A 62 -4.04 -4.42 11.02
CA TYR A 62 -5.34 -3.80 11.29
C TYR A 62 -6.42 -4.84 11.58
N ALA A 63 -6.54 -5.86 10.71
CA ALA A 63 -7.56 -6.91 10.85
C ALA A 63 -7.40 -7.74 12.13
N LEU A 64 -6.16 -8.00 12.57
CA LEU A 64 -5.87 -8.77 13.77
C LEU A 64 -5.90 -7.93 15.06
N GLY A 65 -5.90 -6.59 14.95
CA GLY A 65 -5.87 -5.69 16.11
C GLY A 65 -4.57 -5.79 16.94
N ARG A 66 -3.49 -6.29 16.34
CA ARG A 66 -2.17 -6.48 17.00
C ARG A 66 -1.02 -6.27 16.02
N SER A 67 0.18 -6.08 16.56
CA SER A 67 1.41 -6.18 15.78
C SER A 67 1.56 -7.56 15.15
N LEU A 68 2.18 -7.61 13.97
CA LEU A 68 2.49 -8.86 13.27
C LEU A 68 3.56 -9.64 14.05
N LEU A 69 3.41 -10.96 14.05
CA LEU A 69 4.34 -11.92 14.63
C LEU A 69 5.07 -12.66 13.50
N LEU A 70 6.21 -13.28 13.82
CA LEU A 70 6.93 -14.12 12.85
C LEU A 70 6.06 -15.26 12.30
N SER A 71 5.11 -15.77 13.09
CA SER A 71 4.15 -16.79 12.67
C SER A 71 3.11 -16.31 11.63
N ASP A 72 3.03 -15.01 11.37
CA ASP A 72 2.14 -14.45 10.35
C ASP A 72 2.81 -14.38 8.97
N GLU A 73 4.14 -14.54 8.90
CA GLU A 73 4.90 -14.44 7.65
C GLU A 73 4.42 -15.41 6.56
N PRO A 74 4.11 -16.69 6.87
CA PRO A 74 3.58 -17.60 5.85
C PRO A 74 2.24 -17.14 5.25
N LEU A 75 1.39 -16.45 6.03
CA LEU A 75 0.15 -15.88 5.51
C LEU A 75 0.44 -14.67 4.62
N LEU A 76 1.40 -13.82 5.00
CA LEU A 76 1.78 -12.65 4.20
C LEU A 76 2.36 -13.03 2.84
N GLU A 77 3.23 -14.04 2.81
CA GLU A 77 3.75 -14.64 1.57
C GLU A 77 2.60 -15.13 0.68
N GLN A 78 1.64 -15.86 1.27
CA GLN A 78 0.44 -16.26 0.53
C GLN A 78 -0.30 -15.03 -0.01
N LEU A 79 -0.63 -14.05 0.83
CA LEU A 79 -1.39 -12.85 0.44
C LEU A 79 -0.74 -12.07 -0.72
N ALA A 80 0.59 -12.08 -0.81
CA ALA A 80 1.35 -11.44 -1.90
C ALA A 80 1.24 -12.20 -3.23
N GLU A 81 0.94 -13.49 -3.21
CA GLU A 81 0.80 -14.30 -4.42
C GLU A 81 -0.59 -14.15 -5.07
N PRO A 82 -0.66 -14.07 -6.41
CA PRO A 82 -1.91 -14.15 -7.17
C PRO A 82 -2.61 -15.49 -6.93
N VAL A 83 -3.93 -15.51 -7.07
CA VAL A 83 -4.74 -16.73 -6.93
C VAL A 83 -5.13 -17.22 -8.32
N ALA A 84 -5.22 -18.54 -8.51
CA ALA A 84 -5.52 -19.15 -9.81
C ALA A 84 -6.84 -18.63 -10.45
N GLU A 85 -7.80 -18.22 -9.64
CA GLU A 85 -9.13 -17.74 -10.08
C GLU A 85 -9.25 -16.21 -10.15
N GLY A 86 -8.19 -15.42 -9.91
CA GLY A 86 -8.32 -13.97 -10.02
C GLY A 86 -7.13 -13.09 -9.65
N ALA A 87 -7.28 -11.80 -9.92
CA ALA A 87 -6.29 -10.78 -9.64
C ALA A 87 -6.10 -10.52 -8.12
N LEU A 88 -4.94 -9.95 -7.79
CA LEU A 88 -4.65 -9.35 -6.48
C LEU A 88 -5.57 -8.13 -6.26
N THR A 89 -6.79 -8.37 -5.76
CA THR A 89 -7.78 -7.33 -5.48
C THR A 89 -7.92 -7.10 -3.99
N PHE A 90 -8.35 -5.91 -3.60
CA PHE A 90 -8.62 -5.60 -2.20
C PHE A 90 -9.62 -6.59 -1.56
N ARG A 91 -10.71 -6.91 -2.28
CA ARG A 91 -11.72 -7.86 -1.82
C ARG A 91 -11.14 -9.25 -1.60
N SER A 92 -10.31 -9.76 -2.51
CA SER A 92 -9.72 -11.09 -2.33
C SER A 92 -8.77 -11.15 -1.14
N GLN A 93 -8.00 -10.08 -0.88
CA GLN A 93 -7.15 -10.00 0.32
C GLN A 93 -7.97 -10.05 1.61
N ILE A 94 -9.07 -9.28 1.69
CA ILE A 94 -9.97 -9.33 2.86
C ILE A 94 -10.48 -10.75 3.10
N VAL A 95 -11.02 -11.40 2.06
CA VAL A 95 -11.58 -12.76 2.18
C VAL A 95 -10.53 -13.74 2.69
N ARG A 96 -9.31 -13.67 2.15
CA ARG A 96 -8.21 -14.56 2.57
C ARG A 96 -7.78 -14.30 4.01
N ILE A 97 -7.77 -13.04 4.45
CA ILE A 97 -7.46 -12.68 5.84
C ILE A 97 -8.53 -13.22 6.79
N VAL A 98 -9.81 -12.97 6.54
CA VAL A 98 -10.89 -13.39 7.46
C VAL A 98 -11.07 -14.90 7.53
N LEU A 99 -10.64 -15.64 6.50
CA LEU A 99 -10.62 -17.10 6.47
C LEU A 99 -9.30 -17.70 7.00
N SER A 100 -8.31 -16.88 7.34
CA SER A 100 -7.00 -17.36 7.80
C SER A 100 -7.06 -17.90 9.23
N PRO A 101 -6.20 -18.88 9.58
CA PRO A 101 -6.07 -19.33 10.97
C PRO A 101 -5.71 -18.21 11.93
N GLN A 102 -4.90 -17.23 11.50
CA GLN A 102 -4.47 -16.09 12.30
C GLN A 102 -5.66 -15.22 12.74
N PHE A 103 -6.68 -15.10 11.88
CA PHE A 103 -7.90 -14.35 12.18
C PHE A 103 -8.92 -15.18 12.97
N LEU A 104 -9.15 -16.42 12.54
CA LEU A 104 -10.19 -17.29 13.11
C LEU A 104 -9.83 -17.87 14.48
N ARG A 105 -8.54 -17.96 14.81
CA ARG A 105 -8.05 -18.58 16.03
C ARG A 105 -7.23 -17.59 16.82
N LYS A 106 -7.71 -17.26 18.03
CA LYS A 106 -6.86 -16.64 19.04
C LYS A 106 -5.88 -17.72 19.50
N ARG A 107 -4.57 -17.44 19.46
CA ARG A 107 -3.59 -18.28 20.16
C ARG A 107 -4.07 -18.38 21.61
N GLY A 108 -4.25 -19.60 22.12
CA GLY A 108 -4.80 -19.85 23.45
C GLY A 108 -4.17 -18.90 24.45
N GLY A 109 -5.00 -18.01 25.00
CA GLY A 109 -4.61 -17.24 26.17
C GLY A 109 -4.60 -18.20 27.35
N GLU A 110 -3.57 -18.12 28.16
CA GLU A 110 -3.77 -18.26 29.60
C GLU A 110 -4.76 -17.19 30.09
#